data_AF-X1CZ38-F1
#
_entry.id   AF-X1CZ38-F1
#
_cell.length_a   1.000
_cell.length_b   1.000
_cell.length_c   1.000
_cell.angle_alpha   90.00
_cell.angle_beta   90.00
_cell.angle_gamma   90.00
#
_symmetry.space_group_name_H-M   'P 1'
#
loop_
_entity.id
_entity.type
_entity.pdbx_description
1 polymer ?
#
loop_
_entity_poly.entity_id
_entity_poly.type
_entity_poly.pdbx_seq_one_letter_code
_entity_poly.pdbx_strand_id
1 'polypeptide(L)'
;MSQFICPICGKFVSVRYYDPSDFEDDILLVQVRGLGHGRGVEIVEKYSLLNGDNPELLELISDRVAVIYDLLYEEVEEAEEDINDLDEELIE
;
A
#
# COMPACT_ATOMS: atom_id res chain seq x y z
N MET A 1 -22.32 1.35 -6.81
CA MET A 1 -21.11 1.71 -7.57
C MET A 1 -19.96 1.00 -6.90
N SER A 2 -19.19 0.18 -7.62
CA SER A 2 -17.98 -0.41 -7.06
C SER A 2 -16.95 0.71 -6.84
N GLN A 3 -16.25 0.66 -5.70
CA GLN A 3 -15.18 1.57 -5.31
C GLN A 3 -14.04 0.70 -4.81
N PHE A 4 -12.80 1.10 -5.12
CA PHE A 4 -11.61 0.52 -4.51
C PHE A 4 -11.16 1.43 -3.38
N ILE A 5 -10.81 0.82 -2.25
CA ILE A 5 -10.14 1.50 -1.13
C ILE A 5 -8.69 1.03 -1.17
N CYS A 6 -7.76 1.96 -1.33
CA CYS A 6 -6.34 1.63 -1.22
C CYS A 6 -6.03 1.26 0.24
N PRO A 7 -5.53 0.05 0.54
CA PRO A 7 -5.22 -0.35 1.92
C PRO A 7 -4.03 0.41 2.51
N ILE A 8 -3.15 0.95 1.67
CA ILE A 8 -1.93 1.66 2.10
C ILE A 8 -2.24 3.10 2.53
N CYS A 9 -3.06 3.83 1.75
CA CYS A 9 -3.32 5.26 2.00
C CYS A 9 -4.79 5.60 2.31
N GLY A 10 -5.69 4.61 2.34
CA GLY A 10 -7.12 4.81 2.63
C GLY A 10 -7.89 5.60 1.56
N LYS A 11 -7.26 5.92 0.43
CA LYS A 11 -7.87 6.74 -0.63
C LYS A 11 -8.92 5.93 -1.40
N PHE A 12 -10.09 6.54 -1.58
CA PHE A 12 -11.17 6.00 -2.39
C PHE A 12 -10.94 6.31 -3.87
N VAL A 13 -10.98 5.27 -4.71
CA VAL A 13 -10.88 5.42 -6.17
C VAL A 13 -12.11 4.77 -6.82
N SER A 14 -12.78 5.53 -7.67
CA SER A 14 -13.91 5.04 -8.46
C SER A 14 -13.38 4.15 -9.58
N VAL A 15 -13.96 2.96 -9.74
CA VAL A 15 -13.59 1.99 -10.79
C VAL A 15 -13.75 2.59 -12.19
N ARG A 16 -14.67 3.55 -12.38
CA ARG A 16 -14.87 4.22 -13.68
C ARG A 16 -13.70 5.07 -14.16
N TYR A 17 -12.88 5.55 -13.24
CA TYR A 17 -11.75 6.45 -13.53
C TYR A 17 -10.40 5.80 -13.19
N TYR A 18 -10.41 4.51 -12.86
CA TYR A 18 -9.21 3.75 -12.60
C TYR A 18 -8.71 3.18 -13.92
N ASP A 19 -7.61 3.73 -14.44
CA ASP A 19 -6.85 3.14 -15.53
C ASP A 19 -5.66 2.37 -14.93
N PRO A 20 -5.65 1.02 -14.97
CA PRO A 20 -4.53 0.23 -14.47
C PRO A 20 -3.23 0.46 -15.26
N SER A 21 -3.33 0.95 -16.50
CA SER A 21 -2.17 1.16 -17.37
C SER A 21 -1.32 2.34 -16.93
N ASP A 22 -1.91 3.29 -16.18
CA ASP A 22 -1.24 4.43 -15.58
C ASP A 22 -0.54 4.08 -14.25
N PHE A 23 -0.61 2.81 -13.84
CA PHE A 23 0.05 2.35 -12.62
C PHE A 23 1.56 2.22 -12.86
N GLU A 24 2.32 3.16 -12.29
CA GLU A 24 3.77 3.08 -12.25
C GLU A 24 4.18 2.11 -11.12
N ASP A 25 4.95 1.08 -11.45
CA ASP A 25 5.51 0.11 -10.49
C ASP A 25 6.73 0.73 -9.77
N ASP A 26 6.48 1.83 -9.05
CA ASP A 26 7.47 2.58 -8.30
C ASP A 26 6.85 3.30 -7.10
N ILE A 27 7.65 3.56 -6.08
CA ILE A 27 7.27 4.39 -4.94
C ILE A 27 7.86 5.77 -5.14
N LEU A 28 7.03 6.71 -5.58
CA LEU A 28 7.46 8.08 -5.84
C LEU A 28 7.33 8.98 -4.61
N LEU A 29 8.45 9.59 -4.21
CA LEU A 29 8.48 10.73 -3.32
C LEU A 29 8.19 11.99 -4.12
N VAL A 30 7.09 12.66 -3.80
CA VAL A 30 6.63 13.86 -4.51
C VAL A 30 6.82 15.09 -3.64
N GLN A 31 7.64 16.03 -4.10
CA GLN A 31 7.78 17.33 -3.46
C GLN A 31 6.73 18.28 -3.99
N VAL A 32 5.96 18.89 -3.09
CA VAL A 32 4.87 19.80 -3.44
C VAL A 32 5.11 21.20 -2.91
N ARG A 33 4.65 22.20 -3.66
CA ARG A 33 4.63 23.61 -3.28
C ARG A 33 3.19 24.09 -3.17
N GLY A 34 2.89 24.79 -2.07
CA GLY A 34 1.59 25.44 -1.90
C GLY A 34 1.43 26.65 -2.83
N LEU A 35 0.28 26.76 -3.49
CA LEU A 35 -0.04 27.88 -4.39
C LEU A 35 -0.67 29.08 -3.66
N GLY A 36 -0.91 28.96 -2.35
CA GLY A 36 -1.52 29.99 -1.49
C GLY A 36 -3.04 30.12 -1.64
N HIS A 37 -3.70 30.81 -0.69
CA HIS A 37 -5.15 31.14 -0.71
C HIS A 37 -6.10 29.98 -1.04
N GLY A 38 -5.83 28.77 -0.54
CA GLY A 38 -6.69 27.61 -0.80
C GLY A 38 -6.67 27.12 -2.25
N ARG A 39 -5.70 27.56 -3.07
CA ARG A 39 -5.56 27.15 -4.49
C ARG A 39 -4.95 25.75 -4.66
N GLY A 40 -4.66 25.05 -3.56
CA GLY A 40 -4.08 23.72 -3.57
C GLY A 40 -2.55 23.71 -3.63
N VAL A 41 -2.01 22.65 -4.23
CA VAL A 41 -0.57 22.36 -4.31
C VAL A 41 -0.17 22.05 -5.74
N GLU A 42 1.07 22.37 -6.08
CA GLU A 42 1.72 22.04 -7.34
C GLU A 42 2.88 21.09 -7.07
N ILE A 43 3.04 20.07 -7.93
CA ILE A 43 4.18 19.15 -7.87
C ILE A 43 5.41 19.86 -8.44
N VAL A 44 6.47 19.96 -7.66
CA VAL A 44 7.72 20.62 -8.07
C VAL A 44 8.71 19.58 -8.57
N GLU A 45 8.84 18.47 -7.84
CA GLU A 45 9.81 17.41 -8.14
C GLU A 45 9.23 16.05 -7.75
N LYS A 46 9.74 15.01 -8.42
CA LYS A 46 9.42 13.60 -8.17
C LYS A 46 10.74 12.82 -8.12
N TYR A 47 10.85 11.98 -7.11
CA TYR A 47 12.00 11.11 -6.87
C TYR A 47 11.51 9.68 -6.74
N SER A 48 12.27 8.74 -7.29
CA SER A 48 11.96 7.33 -7.21
C SER A 48 12.67 6.73 -6.00
N LEU A 49 11.92 6.18 -5.06
CA LEU A 49 12.53 5.50 -3.93
C LEU A 49 13.17 4.16 -4.31
N LEU A 50 12.67 3.47 -5.35
CA LEU A 50 13.23 2.17 -5.77
C LEU A 50 14.58 2.31 -6.50
N ASN A 51 14.81 3.42 -7.20
CA ASN A 51 16.11 3.75 -7.82
C ASN A 51 17.17 4.26 -6.83
N GLY A 52 16.86 4.32 -5.52
CA GLY A 52 17.82 4.66 -4.47
C GLY A 52 17.99 6.16 -4.20
N ASP A 53 17.05 7.01 -4.65
CA ASP A 53 17.11 8.45 -4.41
C ASP A 53 17.03 8.81 -2.91
N ASN A 54 16.38 7.95 -2.10
CA ASN A 54 16.30 8.11 -0.64
C ASN A 54 16.09 6.75 0.06
N PRO A 55 17.18 6.00 0.34
CA PRO A 55 17.09 4.64 0.89
C PRO A 55 16.56 4.59 2.33
N GLU A 56 16.86 5.60 3.16
CA GLU A 56 16.37 5.66 4.55
C GLU A 56 14.84 5.77 4.61
N LEU A 57 14.25 6.55 3.70
CA LEU A 57 12.80 6.67 3.61
C LEU A 57 12.15 5.37 3.12
N LEU A 58 12.80 4.67 2.19
CA LEU A 58 12.32 3.37 1.71
C LEU A 58 12.31 2.33 2.84
N GLU A 59 13.34 2.30 3.68
CA GLU A 59 13.42 1.42 4.86
C GLU A 59 12.26 1.70 5.83
N LEU A 60 12.04 2.97 6.18
CA LEU A 60 10.92 3.39 7.04
C LEU A 60 9.53 3.00 6.50
N ILE A 61 9.34 3.09 5.18
CA ILE A 61 8.09 2.66 4.53
C ILE A 61 7.97 1.13 4.60
N SER A 62 9.07 0.41 4.33
CA SER A 62 9.11 -1.05 4.34
C SER A 62 8.76 -1.62 5.72
N ASP A 63 9.34 -1.06 6.79
CA ASP A 63 9.03 -1.45 8.18
C ASP A 63 7.55 -1.27 8.51
N ARG A 64 6.96 -0.14 8.07
CA ARG A 64 5.52 0.11 8.26
C ARG A 64 4.66 -0.86 7.48
N VAL A 65 5.05 -1.19 6.24
CA VAL A 65 4.32 -2.15 5.42
C VAL A 65 4.38 -3.54 6.04
N ALA A 66 5.53 -3.94 6.60
CA ALA A 66 5.66 -5.20 7.33
C ALA A 66 4.69 -5.25 8.53
N VAL A 67 4.68 -4.22 9.39
CA VAL A 67 3.73 -4.16 10.52
C VAL A 67 2.27 -4.22 10.06
N ILE A 68 1.92 -3.54 8.96
CA ILE A 68 0.56 -3.60 8.41
C ILE A 68 0.25 -4.98 7.85
N TYR A 69 1.21 -5.62 7.20
CA TYR A 69 1.08 -6.98 6.68
C TYR A 69 0.80 -7.95 7.82
N ASP A 70 1.61 -7.91 8.88
CA ASP A 70 1.42 -8.73 10.06
C ASP A 70 0.02 -8.50 10.65
N LEU A 71 -0.38 -7.25 10.89
CA LEU A 71 -1.73 -6.95 11.40
C LEU A 71 -2.89 -7.43 10.51
N LEU A 72 -2.67 -7.62 9.21
CA LEU A 72 -3.70 -8.06 8.28
C LEU A 72 -3.70 -9.58 8.04
N TYR A 73 -2.56 -10.24 8.20
CA TYR A 73 -2.35 -11.63 7.78
C TYR A 73 -1.84 -12.55 8.90
N GLU A 74 -1.35 -12.04 10.02
CA GLU A 74 -0.94 -12.82 11.19
C GLU A 74 -2.15 -13.56 11.81
N GLU A 75 -3.36 -12.97 11.76
CA GLU A 75 -4.62 -13.68 12.12
C GLU A 75 -5.06 -14.71 11.06
N VAL A 76 -4.54 -14.63 9.82
CA VAL A 76 -4.88 -15.56 8.73
C VAL A 76 -4.01 -16.81 8.80
N GLU A 77 -2.72 -16.68 9.14
CA GLU A 77 -1.83 -17.82 9.33
C GLU A 77 -2.28 -18.70 10.52
N GLU A 78 -2.67 -18.10 11.66
CA GLU A 78 -3.24 -18.87 12.78
C GLU A 78 -4.54 -19.59 12.41
N ALA A 79 -5.40 -18.97 11.59
CA ALA A 79 -6.64 -19.58 11.12
C ALA A 79 -6.42 -20.69 10.08
N GLU A 80 -5.36 -20.63 9.27
CA GLU A 80 -4.98 -21.67 8.31
C GLU A 80 -4.26 -22.86 8.98
N GLU A 81 -3.48 -22.62 10.04
CA GLU A 81 -2.91 -23.69 10.89
C GLU A 81 -4.03 -24.49 11.60
N ASP A 82 -5.00 -23.82 12.23
CA ASP A 82 -6.13 -24.47 12.89
C ASP A 82 -6.97 -25.36 11.94
N ILE A 83 -7.09 -25.00 10.66
CA ILE A 83 -7.82 -25.79 9.66
C ILE A 83 -7.01 -27.01 9.21
N ASN A 84 -5.70 -26.86 9.01
CA ASN A 84 -4.83 -27.98 8.64
C ASN A 84 -4.75 -29.03 9.77
N ASP A 85 -4.70 -28.60 11.02
CA ASP A 85 -4.71 -29.50 12.19
C ASP A 85 -6.03 -30.28 12.32
N LEU A 86 -7.17 -29.65 11.99
CA LEU A 86 -8.49 -30.32 11.95
C LEU A 86 -8.62 -31.31 10.79
N ASP A 87 -8.05 -31.01 9.64
CA ASP A 87 -8.07 -31.89 8.46
C ASP A 87 -7.16 -33.13 8.65
N GLU A 88 -6.06 -33.01 9.42
CA GLU A 88 -5.18 -34.14 9.75
C GLU A 88 -5.84 -35.11 10.76
N GLU A 89 -6.61 -34.61 11.74
CA GLU A 89 -7.37 -35.43 12.71
C GLU A 89 -8.54 -36.21 12.10
N LEU A 90 -9.09 -35.77 10.97
CA LEU A 90 -10.19 -36.44 10.26
C LEU A 90 -9.74 -37.58 9.33
N ILE A 91 -8.43 -37.74 9.11
CA ILE A 91 -7.83 -38.72 8.20
C ILE A 91 -7.25 -39.95 8.95
N GLU A 92 -7.19 -39.93 10.29
CA GLU A 92 -6.82 -41.12 11.11
C GLU A 92 -7.99 -42.05 11.48
#